data_AF-A0A1F7RJM2-F1
#
_entry.id   AF-A0A1F7RJM2-F1
#
_cell.length_a   1.000
_cell.length_b   1.000
_cell.length_c   1.000
_cell.angle_alpha   90.00
_cell.angle_beta   90.00
_cell.angle_gamma   90.00
#
_symmetry.space_group_name_H-M   'P 1'
#
loop_
_entity.id
_entity.type
_entity.pdbx_description
1 polymer ?
#
loop_
_entity_poly.entity_id
_entity_poly.type
_entity_poly.pdbx_seq_one_letter_code
_entity_poly.pdbx_strand_id
1 'polypeptide(L)'
;MGTYRDDVDADMAYLLSMPPYSDFYDHINIHRIDNTDDLGCFYDCEGIPRLICCDHTAVFAAAASAPFDELIVLVNNSVYAGTGLVTVGGGGRETYAITYNRVAEYGREVMIHEFGHSFGGLMDEYEYGYPTGTIMGPNCDFSGCSAWSTVPGMGCFPGCSYDNLYRPTDSGCIMRVLGVNYCDVCKNHLIKLLSSYE
;
A
#
# COMPACT_ATOMS: atom_id res chain seq x y z
N MET A 1 -20.97 11.01 9.85
CA MET A 1 -20.69 9.57 10.04
C MET A 1 -21.29 8.69 8.94
N GLY A 2 -22.44 9.00 8.33
CA GLY A 2 -22.96 8.19 7.20
C GLY A 2 -21.94 8.03 6.05
N THR A 3 -21.35 9.14 5.60
CA THR A 3 -20.35 9.15 4.51
C THR A 3 -19.10 8.33 4.83
N TYR A 4 -18.50 8.48 6.01
CA TYR A 4 -17.32 7.71 6.43
C TYR A 4 -17.59 6.20 6.44
N ARG A 5 -18.75 5.77 6.94
CA ARG A 5 -19.10 4.36 6.98
C ARG A 5 -19.26 3.78 5.58
N ASP A 6 -19.92 4.52 4.69
CA ASP A 6 -20.08 4.12 3.28
C ASP A 6 -18.71 4.06 2.56
N ASP A 7 -17.79 4.99 2.85
CA ASP A 7 -16.43 4.99 2.32
C ASP A 7 -15.66 3.75 2.79
N VAL A 8 -15.69 3.45 4.10
CA VAL A 8 -15.04 2.25 4.66
C VAL A 8 -15.64 0.97 4.08
N ASP A 9 -16.95 0.86 3.98
CA ASP A 9 -17.60 -0.34 3.43
C ASP A 9 -17.22 -0.55 1.95
N ALA A 10 -17.04 0.53 1.18
CA ALA A 10 -16.57 0.48 -0.20
C ALA A 10 -15.09 0.06 -0.32
N ASP A 11 -14.22 0.58 0.55
CA ASP A 11 -12.79 0.21 0.60
C ASP A 11 -12.60 -1.24 1.05
N MET A 12 -13.37 -1.68 2.05
CA MET A 12 -13.41 -3.09 2.50
C MET A 12 -13.81 -4.03 1.37
N ALA A 13 -14.89 -3.71 0.66
CA ALA A 13 -15.36 -4.51 -0.47
C ALA A 13 -14.32 -4.54 -1.60
N TYR A 14 -13.61 -3.42 -1.83
CA TYR A 14 -12.57 -3.36 -2.84
C TYR A 14 -11.36 -4.21 -2.47
N LEU A 15 -10.85 -4.10 -1.24
CA LEU A 15 -9.77 -4.94 -0.72
C LEU A 15 -10.06 -6.42 -0.91
N LEU A 16 -11.23 -6.87 -0.44
CA LEU A 16 -11.63 -8.27 -0.53
C LEU A 16 -12.00 -8.73 -1.95
N SER A 17 -12.06 -7.81 -2.93
CA SER A 17 -12.24 -8.16 -4.34
C SER A 17 -10.93 -8.29 -5.12
N MET A 18 -9.82 -7.81 -4.56
CA MET A 18 -8.52 -7.73 -5.22
C MET A 18 -7.64 -8.94 -4.87
N PRO A 19 -7.11 -9.68 -5.86
CA PRO A 19 -6.12 -10.71 -5.59
C PRO A 19 -4.81 -10.12 -5.03
N PRO A 20 -4.15 -10.78 -4.06
CA PRO A 20 -4.52 -12.09 -3.51
C PRO A 20 -5.54 -12.05 -2.37
N TYR A 21 -5.89 -10.89 -1.83
CA TYR A 21 -6.78 -10.76 -0.67
C TYR A 21 -8.14 -11.44 -0.87
N SER A 22 -8.67 -11.43 -2.10
CA SER A 22 -9.92 -12.12 -2.45
C SER A 22 -9.89 -13.63 -2.19
N ASP A 23 -8.72 -14.26 -2.30
CA ASP A 23 -8.54 -15.70 -2.06
C ASP A 23 -8.27 -16.03 -0.58
N PHE A 24 -8.02 -14.99 0.23
CA PHE A 24 -7.70 -15.07 1.66
C PHE A 24 -8.74 -14.33 2.51
N TYR A 25 -9.95 -14.12 2.00
CA TYR A 25 -10.98 -13.33 2.68
C TYR A 25 -11.34 -13.87 4.08
N ASP A 26 -11.16 -15.18 4.30
CA ASP A 26 -11.41 -15.87 5.56
C ASP A 26 -10.24 -15.74 6.57
N HIS A 27 -9.09 -15.24 6.14
CA HIS A 27 -7.93 -14.93 6.98
C HIS A 27 -7.90 -13.45 7.41
N ILE A 28 -8.81 -12.61 6.88
CA ILE A 28 -8.80 -11.17 7.06
C ILE A 28 -9.99 -10.74 7.92
N ASN A 29 -9.71 -10.23 9.12
CA ASN A 29 -10.70 -9.54 9.94
C ASN A 29 -10.55 -8.02 9.73
N ILE A 30 -11.64 -7.32 9.43
CA ILE A 30 -11.62 -5.86 9.28
C ILE A 30 -12.47 -5.21 10.36
N HIS A 31 -11.87 -4.31 11.13
CA HIS A 31 -12.53 -3.52 12.16
C HIS A 31 -12.58 -2.05 11.74
N ARG A 32 -13.80 -1.51 11.60
CA ARG A 32 -13.99 -0.06 11.45
C ARG A 32 -13.94 0.62 12.80
N ILE A 33 -13.16 1.69 12.91
CA ILE A 33 -13.07 2.54 14.09
C ILE A 33 -13.70 3.90 13.77
N ASP A 34 -14.89 4.14 14.30
CA ASP A 34 -15.57 5.44 14.17
C ASP A 34 -14.89 6.46 15.11
N ASN A 35 -13.76 7.01 14.67
CA ASN A 35 -13.01 8.05 15.40
C ASN A 35 -13.47 9.46 15.03
N THR A 36 -13.63 10.34 16.03
CA THR A 36 -13.92 11.77 15.82
C THR A 36 -12.77 12.69 16.20
N ASP A 37 -11.72 12.14 16.81
CA ASP A 37 -10.55 12.91 17.22
C ASP A 37 -9.70 13.28 16.00
N ASP A 38 -9.06 14.44 16.05
CA ASP A 38 -8.11 14.86 15.03
C ASP A 38 -6.83 14.02 15.14
N LEU A 39 -6.56 13.22 14.10
CA LEU A 39 -5.35 12.40 13.99
C LEU A 39 -4.13 13.22 13.52
N GLY A 40 -4.27 14.54 13.37
CA GLY A 40 -3.18 15.42 12.95
C GLY A 40 -2.75 15.19 11.51
N CYS A 41 -3.65 14.71 10.65
CA CYS A 41 -3.34 14.41 9.25
C CYS A 41 -3.27 15.68 8.40
N PHE A 42 -2.20 15.84 7.62
CA PHE A 42 -2.00 16.96 6.70
C PHE A 42 -1.24 16.56 5.43
N TYR A 43 -1.34 17.41 4.42
CA TYR A 43 -0.78 17.22 3.08
C TYR A 43 0.59 17.88 2.94
N ASP A 44 1.32 17.43 1.92
CA ASP A 44 2.58 18.02 1.49
C ASP A 44 3.64 18.00 2.60
N CYS A 45 3.59 16.96 3.45
CA CYS A 45 4.60 16.78 4.48
C CYS A 45 5.98 16.59 3.85
N GLU A 46 7.01 17.07 4.57
CA GLU A 46 8.39 17.15 4.07
C GLU A 46 8.56 17.98 2.78
N GLY A 47 7.52 18.73 2.37
CA GLY A 47 7.51 19.48 1.13
C GLY A 47 7.28 18.62 -0.13
N ILE A 48 6.82 17.37 0.04
CA ILE A 48 6.56 16.44 -1.07
C ILE A 48 5.07 16.52 -1.45
N PRO A 49 4.73 17.02 -2.65
CA PRO A 49 3.34 17.20 -3.05
C PRO A 49 2.53 15.89 -3.01
N ARG A 50 1.36 15.93 -2.36
CA ARG A 50 0.42 14.80 -2.18
C ARG A 50 0.86 13.71 -1.19
N LEU A 51 1.97 13.91 -0.49
CA LEU A 51 2.34 13.05 0.63
C LEU A 51 1.47 13.43 1.84
N ILE A 52 0.78 12.46 2.42
CA ILE A 52 0.00 12.64 3.65
C ILE A 52 0.82 12.16 4.84
N CYS A 53 0.88 12.95 5.90
CA CYS A 53 1.40 12.54 7.19
C CYS A 53 0.35 12.76 8.27
N CYS A 54 0.30 11.87 9.26
CA CYS A 54 -0.54 11.99 10.45
C CYS A 54 0.32 11.95 11.71
N ASP A 55 -0.25 12.33 12.85
CA ASP A 55 0.38 12.10 14.15
C ASP A 55 0.35 10.59 14.45
N HIS A 56 1.52 9.95 14.37
CA HIS A 56 1.69 8.52 14.62
C HIS A 56 1.15 8.11 16.00
N THR A 57 1.40 8.91 17.04
CA THR A 57 0.91 8.59 18.39
C THR A 57 -0.61 8.65 18.45
N ALA A 58 -1.23 9.65 17.81
CA ALA A 58 -2.68 9.78 17.78
C ALA A 58 -3.34 8.64 16.98
N VAL A 59 -2.78 8.26 15.83
CA VAL A 59 -3.26 7.14 15.01
C VAL A 59 -3.27 5.85 15.81
N PHE A 60 -2.15 5.50 16.44
CA PHE A 60 -2.04 4.26 17.21
C PHE A 60 -2.89 4.27 18.49
N ALA A 61 -3.06 5.43 19.12
CA ALA A 61 -3.97 5.57 20.26
C ALA A 61 -5.44 5.32 19.87
N ALA A 62 -5.88 5.83 18.71
CA ALA A 62 -7.23 5.57 18.19
C ALA A 62 -7.42 4.09 17.78
N ALA A 63 -6.41 3.53 17.11
CA ALA A 63 -6.39 2.14 16.66
C ALA A 63 -6.51 1.11 17.81
N ALA A 64 -5.98 1.44 19.00
CA ALA A 64 -6.00 0.57 20.17
C ALA A 64 -7.41 0.21 20.69
N SER A 65 -8.47 0.81 20.14
CA SER A 65 -9.87 0.46 20.42
C SER A 65 -10.33 -0.87 19.80
N ALA A 66 -9.55 -1.46 18.89
CA ALA A 66 -9.79 -2.76 18.29
C ALA A 66 -8.48 -3.57 18.18
N PRO A 67 -8.53 -4.92 18.13
CA PRO A 67 -7.36 -5.70 17.77
C PRO A 67 -6.99 -5.42 16.29
N PHE A 68 -5.71 -5.24 16.02
CA PHE A 68 -5.22 -5.04 14.65
C PHE A 68 -3.79 -5.60 14.49
N ASP A 69 -3.50 -6.05 13.27
CA ASP A 69 -2.15 -6.33 12.79
C ASP A 69 -1.67 -5.28 11.79
N GLU A 70 -2.61 -4.65 11.09
CA GLU A 70 -2.40 -3.65 10.05
C GLU A 70 -3.42 -2.52 10.20
N LEU A 71 -3.08 -1.33 9.71
CA LEU A 71 -3.92 -0.14 9.81
C LEU A 71 -4.03 0.61 8.47
N ILE A 72 -5.24 1.10 8.19
CA ILE A 72 -5.53 2.01 7.08
C ILE A 72 -6.23 3.25 7.66
N VAL A 73 -5.67 4.42 7.40
CA VAL A 73 -6.23 5.72 7.79
C VAL A 73 -6.90 6.36 6.57
N LEU A 74 -8.22 6.57 6.66
CA LEU A 74 -8.98 7.31 5.66
C LEU A 74 -9.08 8.78 6.04
N VAL A 75 -8.44 9.65 5.25
CA VAL A 75 -8.50 11.10 5.42
C VAL A 75 -9.68 11.67 4.64
N ASN A 76 -10.51 12.45 5.34
CA ASN A 76 -11.68 13.08 4.73
C ASN A 76 -11.31 14.24 3.79
N ASN A 77 -11.03 13.94 2.53
CA ASN A 77 -10.61 14.90 1.53
C ASN A 77 -10.83 14.35 0.10
N SER A 78 -10.98 15.25 -0.87
CA SER A 78 -11.12 14.94 -2.30
C SER A 78 -9.82 15.01 -3.10
N VAL A 79 -8.70 15.46 -2.50
CA VAL A 79 -7.41 15.60 -3.19
C VAL A 79 -6.73 14.24 -3.31
N TYR A 80 -6.38 13.86 -4.54
CA TYR A 80 -5.57 12.67 -4.84
C TYR A 80 -4.24 12.71 -4.08
N ALA A 81 -4.08 11.80 -3.13
CA ALA A 81 -2.93 11.71 -2.24
C ALA A 81 -2.96 10.40 -1.46
N GLY A 82 -1.79 9.95 -1.03
CA GLY A 82 -1.64 8.73 -0.27
C GLY A 82 -0.23 8.64 0.28
N THR A 83 -0.06 7.82 1.32
CA THR A 83 1.24 7.44 1.84
C THR A 83 1.15 6.07 2.47
N GLY A 84 2.02 5.16 2.07
CA GLY A 84 2.26 3.90 2.74
C GLY A 84 3.66 3.90 3.34
N LEU A 85 3.74 3.76 4.65
CA LEU A 85 5.03 3.55 5.31
C LEU A 85 5.54 2.14 4.95
N VAL A 86 6.68 2.04 4.25
CA VAL A 86 7.23 0.75 3.81
C VAL A 86 7.75 -0.05 5.01
N THR A 87 7.14 -1.20 5.27
CA THR A 87 7.67 -2.20 6.21
C THR A 87 8.71 -3.07 5.52
N VAL A 88 10.00 -2.96 5.86
CA VAL A 88 11.03 -3.83 5.24
C VAL A 88 10.71 -5.30 5.54
N GLY A 89 10.40 -6.07 4.49
CA GLY A 89 10.03 -7.48 4.57
C GLY A 89 8.53 -7.76 4.80
N GLY A 90 7.70 -6.74 5.00
CA GLY A 90 6.24 -6.84 5.20
C GLY A 90 5.78 -7.29 6.59
N GLY A 91 4.47 -7.22 6.85
CA GLY A 91 3.76 -7.80 8.00
C GLY A 91 4.05 -7.15 9.36
N GLY A 92 3.96 -5.83 9.47
CA GLY A 92 4.43 -5.09 10.64
C GLY A 92 3.42 -4.11 11.22
N ARG A 93 3.15 -4.22 12.53
CA ARG A 93 2.27 -3.31 13.28
C ARG A 93 2.83 -1.88 13.47
N GLU A 94 3.99 -1.56 12.92
CA GLU A 94 4.64 -0.25 13.13
C GLU A 94 4.30 0.77 12.04
N THR A 95 3.69 0.30 10.95
CA THR A 95 3.35 1.10 9.77
C THR A 95 1.85 1.08 9.52
N TYR A 96 1.40 1.97 8.64
CA TYR A 96 0.02 2.07 8.22
C TYR A 96 -0.06 2.72 6.84
N ALA A 97 -1.13 2.42 6.12
CA ALA A 97 -1.48 3.09 4.89
C ALA A 97 -2.36 4.30 5.18
N ILE A 98 -2.16 5.38 4.45
CA ILE A 98 -2.96 6.60 4.50
C ILE A 98 -3.51 6.87 3.11
N THR A 99 -4.81 7.05 2.99
CA THR A 99 -5.45 7.36 1.71
C THR A 99 -6.58 8.37 1.92
N TYR A 100 -7.02 8.99 0.83
CA TYR A 100 -8.12 9.93 0.80
C TYR A 100 -9.44 9.22 0.52
N ASN A 101 -10.53 9.66 1.15
CA ASN A 101 -11.81 8.95 1.14
C ASN A 101 -12.70 9.16 -0.10
N ARG A 102 -12.14 9.49 -1.29
CA ARG A 102 -12.96 9.68 -2.50
C ARG A 102 -12.98 8.43 -3.39
N VAL A 103 -13.90 7.54 -3.01
CA VAL A 103 -14.22 6.27 -3.69
C VAL A 103 -14.40 6.43 -5.20
N ALA A 104 -15.01 7.51 -5.68
CA ALA A 104 -15.52 7.63 -7.06
C ALA A 104 -14.49 7.78 -8.20
N GLU A 105 -13.21 8.01 -7.92
CA GLU A 105 -12.22 8.25 -8.99
C GLU A 105 -11.04 7.27 -8.93
N TYR A 106 -10.22 7.30 -7.88
CA TYR A 106 -9.05 6.43 -7.73
C TYR A 106 -8.73 6.04 -6.27
N GLY A 107 -9.47 6.53 -5.27
CA GLY A 107 -9.10 6.39 -3.85
C GLY A 107 -8.93 4.94 -3.38
N ARG A 108 -9.74 4.03 -3.91
CA ARG A 108 -9.67 2.59 -3.66
C ARG A 108 -8.41 1.94 -4.24
N GLU A 109 -7.99 2.36 -5.42
CA GLU A 109 -6.76 1.88 -6.05
C GLU A 109 -5.53 2.42 -5.32
N VAL A 110 -5.57 3.69 -4.89
CA VAL A 110 -4.55 4.27 -4.01
C VAL A 110 -4.53 3.52 -2.69
N MET A 111 -5.67 3.23 -2.06
CA MET A 111 -5.71 2.46 -0.82
C MET A 111 -4.99 1.10 -0.96
N ILE A 112 -5.24 0.35 -2.05
CA ILE A 112 -4.53 -0.93 -2.29
C ILE A 112 -3.04 -0.70 -2.54
N HIS A 113 -2.69 0.32 -3.30
CA HIS A 113 -1.30 0.70 -3.53
C HIS A 113 -0.57 0.97 -2.21
N GLU A 114 -1.11 1.84 -1.36
CA GLU A 114 -0.51 2.20 -0.07
C GLU A 114 -0.50 1.02 0.91
N PHE A 115 -1.53 0.19 0.90
CA PHE A 115 -1.56 -1.05 1.69
C PHE A 115 -0.49 -2.04 1.24
N GLY A 116 -0.14 -2.03 -0.05
CA GLY A 116 1.00 -2.78 -0.59
C GLY A 116 2.33 -2.40 0.06
N HIS A 117 2.53 -1.13 0.42
CA HIS A 117 3.71 -0.69 1.16
C HIS A 117 3.65 -1.10 2.64
N SER A 118 2.55 -0.82 3.33
CA SER A 118 2.46 -1.04 4.78
C SER A 118 2.45 -2.53 5.14
N PHE A 119 1.54 -3.29 4.54
CA PHE A 119 1.43 -4.72 4.76
C PHE A 119 2.48 -5.49 3.97
N GLY A 120 2.60 -5.20 2.67
CA GLY A 120 3.40 -5.99 1.75
C GLY A 120 4.88 -5.65 1.70
N GLY A 121 5.32 -4.54 2.31
CA GLY A 121 6.69 -4.06 2.17
C GLY A 121 7.11 -3.83 0.72
N LEU A 122 6.14 -3.64 -0.18
CA LEU A 122 6.39 -3.41 -1.59
C LEU A 122 6.97 -2.00 -1.75
N MET A 123 7.86 -1.83 -2.72
CA MET A 123 8.36 -0.52 -3.13
C MET A 123 7.53 0.03 -4.28
N ASP A 124 7.60 1.35 -4.49
CA ASP A 124 7.08 1.95 -5.71
C ASP A 124 7.87 1.47 -6.92
N GLU A 125 7.13 1.05 -7.94
CA GLU A 125 7.67 0.68 -9.25
C GLU A 125 7.72 1.88 -10.21
N TYR A 126 7.26 3.06 -9.80
CA TYR A 126 7.55 4.32 -10.51
C TYR A 126 8.78 5.01 -9.91
N GLU A 127 9.42 5.87 -10.70
CA GLU A 127 10.66 6.56 -10.34
C GLU A 127 10.39 7.94 -9.73
N TYR A 128 11.15 8.31 -8.70
CA TYR A 128 11.09 9.64 -8.08
C TYR A 128 12.07 10.65 -8.73
N GLY A 129 12.95 10.19 -9.62
CA GLY A 129 14.04 10.99 -10.18
C GLY A 129 15.28 11.08 -9.28
N TYR A 130 15.44 10.15 -8.35
CA TYR A 130 16.65 9.99 -7.55
C TYR A 130 17.57 8.93 -8.18
N PRO A 131 18.85 9.26 -8.43
CA PRO A 131 19.72 8.40 -9.24
C PRO A 131 20.11 7.08 -8.57
N THR A 132 20.17 7.08 -7.23
CA THR A 132 20.69 5.93 -6.46
C THR A 132 19.83 5.72 -5.22
N GLY A 133 19.39 4.47 -5.04
CA GLY A 133 18.86 3.97 -3.77
C GLY A 133 19.20 2.50 -3.54
N THR A 134 18.55 1.93 -2.54
CA THR A 134 18.75 0.55 -2.09
C THR A 134 17.47 -0.25 -2.23
N ILE A 135 17.60 -1.55 -2.43
CA ILE A 135 16.47 -2.47 -2.45
C ILE A 135 15.91 -2.57 -1.02
N MET A 136 14.65 -2.19 -0.84
CA MET A 136 13.92 -2.27 0.43
C MET A 136 12.70 -3.20 0.37
N GLY A 137 12.28 -3.60 -0.83
CA GLY A 137 11.11 -4.44 -1.06
C GLY A 137 11.37 -5.51 -2.12
N PRO A 138 10.51 -6.52 -2.19
CA PRO A 138 10.71 -7.72 -3.02
C PRO A 138 10.49 -7.48 -4.53
N ASN A 139 9.88 -6.35 -4.88
CA ASN A 139 9.52 -5.99 -6.25
C ASN A 139 10.48 -4.99 -6.92
N CYS A 140 11.59 -4.64 -6.26
CA CYS A 140 12.72 -3.94 -6.87
C CYS A 140 14.00 -4.78 -6.76
N ASP A 141 14.87 -4.70 -7.76
CA ASP A 141 16.19 -5.34 -7.75
C ASP A 141 17.21 -4.47 -8.51
N PHE A 142 18.49 -4.80 -8.43
CA PHE A 142 19.48 -4.27 -9.34
C PHE A 142 19.35 -4.90 -10.74
N SER A 143 20.09 -4.33 -11.69
CA SER A 143 20.17 -4.85 -13.06
C SER A 143 20.45 -6.36 -13.06
N GLY A 144 19.68 -7.10 -13.86
CA GLY A 144 19.71 -8.56 -13.92
C GLY A 144 18.53 -9.21 -13.21
N CYS A 145 17.85 -8.51 -12.30
CA CYS A 145 16.57 -8.92 -11.71
C CYS A 145 16.54 -10.36 -11.21
N SER A 146 17.60 -10.73 -10.48
CA SER A 146 17.78 -12.06 -9.91
C SER A 146 16.64 -12.46 -8.97
N ALA A 147 16.07 -11.48 -8.25
CA ALA A 147 15.04 -11.67 -7.25
C ALA A 147 13.77 -12.37 -7.77
N TRP A 148 13.41 -12.17 -9.05
CA TRP A 148 12.24 -12.80 -9.68
C TRP A 148 12.57 -13.53 -10.98
N SER A 149 13.83 -13.92 -11.17
CA SER A 149 14.30 -14.66 -12.35
C SER A 149 13.54 -15.97 -12.63
N THR A 150 12.85 -16.52 -11.62
CA THR A 150 12.05 -17.74 -11.70
C THR A 150 10.55 -17.50 -11.86
N VAL A 151 10.09 -16.24 -11.79
CA VAL A 151 8.66 -15.89 -11.91
C VAL A 151 8.30 -15.73 -13.40
N PRO A 152 7.43 -16.58 -13.97
CA PRO A 152 7.11 -16.55 -15.39
C PRO A 152 6.52 -15.20 -15.83
N GLY A 153 6.87 -14.74 -17.03
CA GLY A 153 6.30 -13.52 -17.62
C GLY A 153 6.83 -12.20 -17.05
N MET A 154 7.73 -12.24 -16.06
CA MET A 154 8.37 -11.03 -15.51
C MET A 154 9.58 -10.61 -16.36
N GLY A 155 9.73 -9.30 -16.55
CA GLY A 155 10.89 -8.69 -17.19
C GLY A 155 11.84 -8.05 -16.19
N CYS A 156 12.73 -7.21 -16.70
CA CYS A 156 13.68 -6.43 -15.91
C CYS A 156 13.71 -5.01 -16.48
N PHE A 157 12.77 -4.18 -16.05
CA PHE A 157 12.56 -2.84 -16.61
C PHE A 157 13.26 -1.80 -15.73
N PRO A 158 14.02 -0.85 -16.32
CA PRO A 158 14.76 0.15 -15.54
C PRO A 158 13.81 1.11 -14.82
N GLY A 159 14.12 1.42 -13.56
CA GLY A 159 13.36 2.29 -12.67
C GLY A 159 12.49 1.52 -11.67
N CYS A 160 12.71 1.77 -10.36
CA CYS A 160 11.89 1.24 -9.25
C CYS A 160 12.16 2.07 -7.98
N SER A 161 11.36 3.11 -7.73
CA SER A 161 11.61 4.21 -6.77
C SER A 161 12.84 5.08 -7.13
N TYR A 162 13.96 4.43 -7.41
CA TYR A 162 15.25 5.01 -7.79
C TYR A 162 15.67 4.55 -9.20
N ASP A 163 16.45 5.39 -9.89
CA ASP A 163 16.83 5.17 -11.29
C ASP A 163 17.80 3.98 -11.48
N ASN A 164 18.56 3.61 -10.44
CA ASN A 164 19.49 2.48 -10.47
C ASN A 164 18.84 1.12 -10.19
N LEU A 165 17.56 1.10 -9.81
CA LEU A 165 16.80 -0.13 -9.54
C LEU A 165 15.92 -0.51 -10.74
N TYR A 166 15.43 -1.72 -10.74
CA TYR A 166 14.63 -2.32 -11.80
C TYR A 166 13.37 -2.94 -11.21
N ARG A 167 12.32 -2.98 -12.01
CA ARG A 167 10.99 -3.53 -11.66
C ARG A 167 10.62 -4.72 -12.56
N PRO A 168 9.66 -5.56 -12.13
CA PRO A 168 9.29 -6.78 -12.86
C PRO A 168 8.39 -6.57 -14.08
N THR A 169 7.63 -5.47 -14.15
CA THR A 169 6.73 -5.20 -15.28
C THR A 169 6.85 -3.77 -15.77
N ASP A 170 6.57 -3.49 -17.04
CA ASP A 170 6.63 -2.10 -17.53
C ASP A 170 5.47 -1.26 -17.00
N SER A 171 4.25 -1.78 -17.00
CA SER A 171 3.04 -1.11 -16.49
C SER A 171 1.99 -2.08 -15.93
N GLY A 172 2.40 -3.33 -15.67
CA GLY A 172 1.51 -4.42 -15.26
C GLY A 172 1.39 -4.59 -13.74
N CYS A 173 1.65 -3.53 -12.97
CA CYS A 173 1.61 -3.57 -11.51
C CYS A 173 0.99 -2.30 -10.93
N ILE A 174 0.10 -2.48 -9.95
CA ILE A 174 -0.50 -1.37 -9.21
C ILE A 174 0.53 -0.53 -8.46
N MET A 175 1.71 -1.10 -8.14
CA MET A 175 2.84 -0.37 -7.54
C MET A 175 3.48 0.63 -8.52
N ARG A 176 3.08 0.64 -9.80
CA ARG A 176 3.55 1.61 -10.80
C ARG A 176 2.44 2.51 -11.31
N VAL A 177 1.30 1.92 -11.67
CA VAL A 177 0.19 2.62 -12.30
C VAL A 177 -1.12 2.07 -11.78
N LEU A 178 -2.11 2.94 -11.60
CA LEU A 178 -3.44 2.55 -11.16
C LEU A 178 -4.24 1.87 -12.29
N GLY A 179 -5.38 1.25 -11.97
CA GLY A 179 -6.22 0.53 -12.95
C GLY A 179 -5.76 -0.89 -13.31
N VAL A 180 -4.74 -1.43 -12.64
CA VAL A 180 -4.23 -2.79 -12.83
C VAL A 180 -4.07 -3.51 -11.49
N ASN A 181 -3.95 -4.84 -11.52
CA ASN A 181 -3.65 -5.64 -10.33
C ASN A 181 -2.14 -5.59 -9.99
N TYR A 182 -1.76 -6.12 -8.83
CA TYR A 182 -0.37 -6.45 -8.54
C TYR A 182 0.22 -7.41 -9.59
N CYS A 183 1.49 -7.20 -9.96
CA CYS A 183 2.23 -8.16 -10.78
C CYS A 183 2.49 -9.47 -10.01
N ASP A 184 2.91 -10.53 -10.71
CA ASP A 184 3.12 -11.84 -10.09
C ASP A 184 4.21 -11.85 -9.01
N VAL A 185 5.22 -10.97 -9.09
CA VAL A 185 6.23 -10.81 -8.02
C VAL A 185 5.57 -10.30 -6.73
N CYS A 186 4.81 -9.20 -6.83
CA CYS A 186 4.08 -8.64 -5.69
C CYS A 186 3.05 -9.63 -5.14
N LYS A 187 2.24 -10.25 -6.01
CA LYS A 187 1.22 -11.23 -5.58
C LYS A 187 1.84 -12.42 -4.86
N ASN A 188 2.89 -13.02 -5.41
CA ASN A 188 3.55 -14.17 -4.77
C ASN A 188 4.11 -13.81 -3.39
N HIS A 189 4.65 -12.59 -3.24
CA HIS A 189 5.11 -12.11 -1.95
C HIS A 189 3.95 -11.91 -0.95
N LEU A 190 2.88 -11.23 -1.37
CA LEU A 190 1.68 -11.00 -0.55
C LEU A 190 1.02 -12.32 -0.14
N ILE A 191 0.92 -13.31 -1.04
CA ILE A 191 0.42 -14.66 -0.73
C ILE A 191 1.25 -15.30 0.38
N LYS A 192 2.59 -15.18 0.31
CA LYS A 192 3.47 -15.74 1.35
C LYS A 192 3.25 -15.08 2.71
N LEU A 193 3.02 -13.77 2.75
CA LEU A 193 2.70 -13.05 3.97
C LEU A 193 1.34 -13.48 4.53
N LEU A 194 0.29 -13.46 3.70
CA LEU A 194 -1.07 -13.87 4.09
C LEU A 194 -1.10 -15.31 4.61
N SER A 195 -0.36 -16.22 3.97
CA SER A 195 -0.25 -17.62 4.39
C SER A 195 0.48 -17.82 5.72
N SER A 196 1.07 -16.77 6.31
CA SER A 196 1.66 -16.84 7.65
C SER A 196 0.67 -16.50 8.77
N TYR A 197 -0.52 -16.00 8.44
CA TYR A 197 -1.59 -15.65 9.38
C TYR A 197 -2.57 -16.83 9.63
N GLU A 198 -2.06 -18.07 9.66
CA GLU A 198 -2.84 -19.29 9.97
C GLU A 198 -3.30 -19.39 11.44
#